data_AF-A0A131Y6K2-F1
#
_entry.id   AF-A0A131Y6K2-F1
#
_cell.length_a   1.000
_cell.length_b   1.000
_cell.length_c   1.000
_cell.angle_alpha   90.00
_cell.angle_beta   90.00
_cell.angle_gamma   90.00
#
_symmetry.space_group_name_H-M   'P 1'
#
loop_
_entity.id
_entity.type
_entity.pdbx_description
1 polymer ?
#
loop_
_entity_poly.entity_id
_entity_poly.type
_entity_poly.pdbx_seq_one_letter_code
_entity_poly.pdbx_strand_id
1 'polypeptide(L)'
;CFSTRSLSSWHVACRRSSRTNECKLLIKQTPHTLDGRGTSPCQTRHLTGHASFTIDNIAEVIKHSDTSRVLVMAGAGISTASGIQDFRTPGSGLYYNLQKYHLPYPEAIFELDFFFTNPKPFFEYARELVPGKYAPDGAHFLPALLHRKDKLLRMYTQNIDSLERLAGIPDEKLVEAHGTFSTATCTICSARHTLEDIKKEIDEGTVPRCREHGCKGVIKPDIVFFGEALPDRFYMYAQDVSETQVLIVMGTSLEVMPFAGMADEVPSDVPRLLMNNDRVGSFGIRAKDVMQTGDIVASVEDLVARMGWDEDFKRLRAEWTLRTPDEGTKYC
;
A
#
# COMPACT_ATOMS: atom_id res chain seq x y z
N CYS A 1 12.89 19.41 36.86
CA CYS A 1 12.10 20.64 37.05
C CYS A 1 11.27 20.89 35.79
N PHE A 2 9.94 20.90 35.93
CA PHE A 2 9.00 21.20 34.85
C PHE A 2 9.21 22.61 34.28
N SER A 3 8.97 22.77 32.97
CA SER A 3 8.40 24.00 32.40
C SER A 3 7.82 23.72 31.02
N THR A 4 6.49 23.60 30.99
CA THR A 4 5.62 23.71 29.82
C THR A 4 5.73 25.07 29.13
N ARG A 5 5.69 25.10 27.78
CA ARG A 5 5.14 26.19 26.92
C ARG A 5 5.09 25.64 25.49
N SER A 6 3.92 25.13 25.08
CA SER A 6 2.86 25.81 24.31
C SER A 6 3.16 25.92 22.81
N LEU A 7 2.33 25.20 22.05
CA LEU A 7 2.11 25.36 20.61
C LEU A 7 1.86 26.82 20.23
N SER A 8 2.48 27.29 19.15
CA SER A 8 1.94 28.39 18.35
C SER A 8 2.43 28.34 16.91
N SER A 9 1.48 28.01 16.03
CA SER A 9 1.25 28.65 14.71
C SER A 9 2.39 28.68 13.69
N TRP A 10 2.30 27.78 12.71
CA TRP A 10 2.85 27.98 11.37
C TRP A 10 2.12 29.16 10.70
N HIS A 11 2.82 30.25 10.41
CA HIS A 11 2.35 31.28 9.47
C HIS A 11 3.13 31.12 8.17
N VAL A 12 2.51 30.51 7.16
CA VAL A 12 3.00 30.54 5.78
C VAL A 12 2.56 31.87 5.17
N ALA A 13 3.48 32.84 5.10
CA ALA A 13 3.26 34.08 4.36
C ALA A 13 3.57 33.85 2.87
N CYS A 14 2.56 33.51 2.09
CA CYS A 14 2.65 33.45 0.62
C CYS A 14 2.36 34.85 0.04
N ARG A 15 3.40 35.59 -0.37
CA ARG A 15 3.21 36.80 -1.20
C ARG A 15 3.18 36.38 -2.67
N ARG A 16 2.00 36.50 -3.30
CA ARG A 16 1.84 36.42 -4.76
C ARG A 16 2.53 37.61 -5.42
N SER A 17 3.51 37.34 -6.28
CA SER A 17 3.98 38.26 -7.31
C SER A 17 3.54 37.71 -8.66
N SER A 18 2.81 38.52 -9.42
CA SER A 18 2.43 38.22 -10.80
C SER A 18 3.66 38.19 -11.70
N ARG A 19 3.77 37.11 -12.50
CA ARG A 19 4.77 36.81 -13.54
C ARG A 19 5.95 35.97 -13.01
N THR A 20 6.04 34.74 -13.58
CA THR A 20 6.99 33.61 -13.42
C THR A 20 6.74 32.65 -12.23
N ASN A 21 6.34 31.41 -12.54
CA ASN A 21 6.18 30.28 -11.60
C ASN A 21 7.52 29.59 -11.33
N GLU A 22 8.40 30.21 -10.54
CA GLU A 22 9.53 29.53 -9.90
C GLU A 22 9.55 29.86 -8.39
N CYS A 23 9.24 28.89 -7.53
CA CYS A 23 9.53 28.98 -6.09
C CYS A 23 10.95 28.46 -5.84
N LYS A 24 11.93 29.35 -5.75
CA LYS A 24 13.28 29.04 -5.26
C LYS A 24 13.33 29.32 -3.76
N LEU A 25 13.57 28.28 -2.94
CA LEU A 25 13.93 28.43 -1.53
C LEU A 25 15.31 29.11 -1.45
N LEU A 26 15.34 30.38 -1.05
CA LEU A 26 16.58 31.09 -0.72
C LEU A 26 16.76 31.12 0.80
N ILE A 27 17.56 30.18 1.33
CA ILE A 27 18.04 30.25 2.71
C ILE A 27 19.26 31.18 2.71
N LYS A 28 19.08 32.44 3.14
CA LYS A 28 20.21 33.32 3.47
C LYS A 28 20.69 32.99 4.89
N GLN A 29 21.86 32.37 5.00
CA GLN A 29 22.62 32.31 6.25
C GLN A 29 23.34 33.65 6.46
N THR A 30 23.04 34.35 7.54
CA THR A 30 23.86 35.47 8.04
C THR A 30 24.98 34.92 8.94
N PRO A 31 26.25 35.31 8.73
CA PRO A 31 27.36 34.82 9.55
C PRO A 31 27.44 35.61 10.86
N HIS A 32 27.44 34.92 11.99
CA HIS A 32 27.87 35.48 13.27
C HIS A 32 29.28 34.99 13.59
N THR A 33 30.17 35.96 13.75
CA THR A 33 31.58 35.82 14.11
C THR A 33 31.75 35.29 15.53
N LEU A 34 32.71 34.37 15.66
CA LEU A 34 33.22 33.75 16.88
C LEU A 34 33.88 34.76 17.81
N ASP A 35 33.68 34.59 19.11
CA ASP A 35 34.58 35.14 20.13
C ASP A 35 35.00 34.01 21.07
N GLY A 36 36.32 33.78 21.13
CA GLY A 36 36.93 32.64 21.81
C GLY A 36 37.17 32.88 23.28
N ARG A 37 37.06 31.80 24.08
CA ARG A 37 37.82 31.61 25.33
C ARG A 37 37.68 30.16 25.84
N GLY A 38 38.82 29.49 26.06
CA GLY A 38 38.98 28.42 27.06
C GLY A 38 38.76 26.98 26.59
N THR A 39 39.82 26.33 26.11
CA THR A 39 39.89 24.88 25.89
C THR A 39 40.21 24.14 27.19
N SER A 40 39.27 23.35 27.69
CA SER A 40 39.56 22.16 28.52
C SER A 40 39.18 20.92 27.70
N PRO A 41 40.02 19.88 27.60
CA PRO A 41 39.67 18.70 26.82
C PRO A 41 38.57 17.94 27.56
N CYS A 42 37.33 18.11 27.11
CA CYS A 42 36.24 17.22 27.45
C CYS A 42 36.60 15.86 26.86
N GLN A 43 36.95 14.89 27.72
CA GLN A 43 37.09 13.51 27.32
C GLN A 43 35.78 13.09 26.65
N THR A 44 35.81 12.93 25.33
CA THR A 44 34.77 12.25 24.58
C THR A 44 34.71 10.83 25.11
N ARG A 45 33.83 10.59 26.08
CA ARG A 45 33.29 9.26 26.31
C ARG A 45 32.74 8.82 24.97
N HIS A 46 33.43 7.90 24.31
CA HIS A 46 32.84 7.08 23.26
C HIS A 46 31.55 6.51 23.85
N LEU A 47 30.42 7.02 23.36
CA LEU A 47 29.14 6.36 23.57
C LEU A 47 29.31 4.99 22.93
N THR A 48 29.38 3.98 23.80
CA THR A 48 29.36 2.57 23.44
C THR A 48 28.27 2.34 22.41
N GLY A 49 28.65 1.79 21.24
CA GLY A 49 27.76 1.59 20.10
C GLY A 49 26.47 0.90 20.53
N HIS A 50 25.35 1.61 20.44
CA HIS A 50 24.06 0.95 20.41
C HIS A 50 24.06 0.07 19.15
N ALA A 51 23.91 -1.24 19.33
CA ALA A 51 23.73 -2.15 18.21
C ALA A 51 22.56 -1.64 17.34
N SER A 52 22.79 -1.51 16.03
CA SER A 52 21.74 -1.13 15.08
C SER A 52 20.60 -2.14 15.15
N PHE A 53 19.36 -1.66 15.16
CA PHE A 53 18.19 -2.53 15.12
C PHE A 53 18.15 -3.27 13.77
N THR A 54 18.08 -4.60 13.79
CA THR A 54 18.17 -5.45 12.59
C THR A 54 16.87 -6.21 12.33
N ILE A 55 16.80 -6.89 11.18
CA ILE A 55 15.68 -7.78 10.88
C ILE A 55 15.56 -8.93 11.89
N ASP A 56 16.66 -9.40 12.48
CA ASP A 56 16.59 -10.40 13.55
C ASP A 56 15.80 -9.86 14.75
N ASN A 57 15.97 -8.59 15.10
CA ASN A 57 15.18 -7.98 16.16
C ASN A 57 13.68 -7.94 15.81
N ILE A 58 13.33 -7.69 14.54
CA ILE A 58 11.94 -7.74 14.08
C ILE A 58 11.38 -9.16 14.15
N ALA A 59 12.12 -10.14 13.63
CA ALA A 59 11.73 -11.55 13.69
C ALA A 59 11.52 -12.00 15.15
N GLU A 60 12.39 -11.57 16.08
CA GLU A 60 12.23 -11.86 17.50
C GLU A 60 10.97 -11.23 18.11
N VAL A 61 10.67 -9.96 17.80
CA VAL A 61 9.45 -9.29 18.28
C VAL A 61 8.21 -10.01 17.77
N ILE A 62 8.18 -10.39 16.48
CA ILE A 62 7.03 -11.09 15.88
C ILE A 62 6.83 -12.46 16.55
N LYS A 63 7.92 -13.25 16.73
CA LYS A 63 7.88 -14.59 17.34
C LYS A 63 7.41 -14.58 18.80
N HIS A 64 8.06 -13.77 19.63
CA HIS A 64 8.04 -13.96 21.09
C HIS A 64 6.82 -13.38 21.79
N SER A 65 6.14 -12.39 21.21
CA SER A 65 4.97 -11.80 21.86
C SER A 65 3.74 -12.63 21.53
N ASP A 66 3.13 -13.25 22.55
CA ASP A 66 1.84 -13.95 22.45
C ASP A 66 0.73 -13.03 21.90
N THR A 67 0.95 -11.71 21.94
CA THR A 67 0.03 -10.69 21.45
C THR A 67 0.59 -9.84 20.31
N SER A 68 1.61 -10.28 19.56
CA SER A 68 2.18 -9.45 18.48
C SER A 68 1.09 -9.04 17.51
N ARG A 69 0.94 -7.72 17.34
CA ARG A 69 -0.02 -7.13 16.40
C ARG A 69 0.75 -6.52 15.24
N VAL A 70 0.88 -7.30 14.17
CA VAL A 70 1.57 -6.91 12.94
C VAL A 70 0.59 -6.22 12.02
N LEU A 71 0.85 -4.94 11.72
CA LEU A 71 0.14 -4.19 10.69
C LEU A 71 0.92 -4.36 9.38
N VAL A 72 0.25 -4.79 8.32
CA VAL A 72 0.84 -4.90 6.99
C VAL A 72 0.24 -3.84 6.08
N MET A 73 1.10 -3.12 5.35
CA MET A 73 0.72 -2.22 4.27
C MET A 73 1.35 -2.71 2.97
N ALA A 74 0.54 -2.93 1.93
CA ALA A 74 0.98 -3.47 0.66
C ALA A 74 0.53 -2.62 -0.53
N GLY A 75 1.32 -2.65 -1.60
CA GLY A 75 0.96 -2.10 -2.91
C GLY A 75 1.40 -2.99 -4.06
N ALA A 76 1.37 -2.44 -5.28
CA ALA A 76 1.48 -3.23 -6.52
C ALA A 76 2.77 -4.05 -6.65
N GLY A 77 3.84 -3.66 -5.95
CA GLY A 77 5.11 -4.38 -5.95
C GLY A 77 4.98 -5.83 -5.45
N ILE A 78 4.02 -6.11 -4.56
CA ILE A 78 3.80 -7.48 -4.07
C ILE A 78 3.23 -8.42 -5.14
N SER A 79 2.58 -7.88 -6.18
CA SER A 79 1.90 -8.65 -7.23
C SER A 79 2.73 -8.84 -8.49
N THR A 80 3.95 -8.26 -8.54
CA THR A 80 4.80 -8.30 -9.74
C THR A 80 5.28 -9.70 -10.08
N ALA A 81 5.66 -10.50 -9.08
CA ALA A 81 6.06 -11.91 -9.27
C ALA A 81 4.87 -12.83 -9.59
N SER A 82 3.64 -12.36 -9.33
CA SER A 82 2.39 -13.01 -9.75
C SER A 82 2.06 -12.75 -11.24
N GLY A 83 2.90 -12.00 -11.96
CA GLY A 83 2.71 -11.65 -13.37
C GLY A 83 1.83 -10.42 -13.61
N ILE A 84 1.40 -9.74 -12.53
CA ILE A 84 0.64 -8.50 -12.62
C ILE A 84 1.64 -7.36 -12.81
N GLN A 85 1.59 -6.71 -13.98
CA GLN A 85 2.39 -5.52 -14.23
C GLN A 85 1.91 -4.38 -13.34
N ASP A 86 2.84 -3.59 -12.83
CA ASP A 86 2.48 -2.38 -12.10
C ASP A 86 1.87 -1.33 -13.04
N PHE A 87 1.41 -0.24 -12.45
CA PHE A 87 0.79 0.83 -13.23
C PHE A 87 1.80 1.64 -14.05
N ARG A 88 3.05 1.76 -13.56
CA ARG A 88 3.96 2.86 -13.90
C ARG A 88 5.26 2.45 -14.60
N THR A 89 5.60 1.16 -14.67
CA THR A 89 6.89 0.74 -15.26
C THR A 89 6.96 1.10 -16.75
N PRO A 90 8.01 1.81 -17.21
CA PRO A 90 8.16 2.12 -18.63
C PRO A 90 8.27 0.86 -19.50
N GLY A 91 7.51 0.83 -20.60
CA GLY A 91 7.56 -0.25 -21.60
C GLY A 91 6.73 -1.50 -21.28
N SER A 92 6.33 -1.70 -20.03
CA SER A 92 5.47 -2.83 -19.62
C SER A 92 4.25 -2.40 -18.80
N GLY A 93 4.35 -1.36 -17.98
CA GLY A 93 3.29 -0.93 -17.06
C GLY A 93 2.00 -0.52 -17.77
N LEU A 94 0.89 -0.61 -17.03
CA LEU A 94 -0.46 -0.36 -17.55
C LEU A 94 -0.54 0.89 -18.43
N TYR A 95 -0.09 2.03 -17.91
CA TYR A 95 -0.21 3.32 -18.58
C TYR A 95 0.46 3.38 -19.96
N TYR A 96 1.50 2.58 -20.20
CA TYR A 96 2.14 2.48 -21.51
C TYR A 96 1.21 1.85 -22.56
N ASN A 97 0.42 0.84 -22.16
CA ASN A 97 -0.45 0.06 -23.05
C ASN A 97 -1.82 0.72 -23.32
N LEU A 98 -2.11 1.85 -22.67
CA LEU A 98 -3.39 2.57 -22.80
C LEU A 98 -3.45 3.51 -24.01
N GLN A 99 -2.37 3.68 -24.78
CA GLN A 99 -2.33 4.61 -25.92
C GLN A 99 -3.44 4.39 -26.94
N LYS A 100 -3.90 3.14 -27.11
CA LYS A 100 -5.01 2.76 -28.00
C LYS A 100 -6.36 3.40 -27.65
N TYR A 101 -6.55 3.83 -26.39
CA TYR A 101 -7.81 4.39 -25.91
C TYR A 101 -7.93 5.91 -26.11
N HIS A 102 -6.94 6.56 -26.73
CA HIS A 102 -6.95 8.00 -27.04
C HIS A 102 -7.27 8.89 -25.82
N LEU A 103 -6.74 8.50 -24.65
CA LEU A 103 -6.90 9.23 -23.40
C LEU A 103 -6.12 10.56 -23.45
N PRO A 104 -6.56 11.62 -22.76
CA PRO A 104 -5.79 12.86 -22.67
C PRO A 104 -4.43 12.66 -21.98
N TYR A 105 -4.39 11.75 -21.02
CA TYR A 105 -3.20 11.20 -20.35
C TYR A 105 -3.60 9.85 -19.72
N PRO A 106 -2.64 8.94 -19.45
CA PRO A 106 -2.96 7.56 -19.06
C PRO A 106 -3.81 7.42 -17.78
N GLU A 107 -3.56 8.26 -16.78
CA GLU A 107 -4.25 8.24 -15.48
C GLU A 107 -5.74 8.56 -15.60
N ALA A 108 -6.16 9.24 -16.67
CA ALA A 108 -7.56 9.64 -16.88
C ALA A 108 -8.52 8.45 -16.89
N ILE A 109 -8.06 7.24 -17.25
CA ILE A 109 -8.91 6.04 -17.20
C ILE A 109 -9.45 5.72 -15.79
N PHE A 110 -8.73 6.17 -14.75
CA PHE A 110 -9.09 6.01 -13.34
C PHE A 110 -9.49 7.33 -12.68
N GLU A 111 -9.80 8.38 -13.45
CA GLU A 111 -10.33 9.62 -12.91
C GLU A 111 -11.87 9.62 -12.95
N LEU A 112 -12.48 9.99 -11.83
CA LEU A 112 -13.93 9.96 -11.70
C LEU A 112 -14.65 10.87 -12.70
N ASP A 113 -14.13 12.09 -12.90
CA ASP A 113 -14.71 13.07 -13.82
C ASP A 113 -14.63 12.60 -15.28
N PHE A 114 -13.50 11.98 -15.66
CA PHE A 114 -13.35 11.36 -16.97
C PHE A 114 -14.32 10.19 -17.14
N PHE A 115 -14.44 9.33 -16.13
CA PHE A 115 -15.37 8.19 -16.14
C PHE A 115 -16.82 8.61 -16.36
N PHE A 116 -17.27 9.70 -15.70
CA PHE A 116 -18.60 10.24 -15.92
C PHE A 116 -18.81 10.81 -17.32
N THR A 117 -17.76 11.35 -17.93
CA THR A 117 -17.78 11.86 -19.30
C THR A 117 -17.77 10.73 -20.33
N ASN A 118 -16.89 9.75 -20.15
CA ASN A 118 -16.70 8.62 -21.04
C ASN A 118 -16.24 7.37 -20.26
N PRO A 119 -17.15 6.48 -19.85
CA PRO A 119 -16.79 5.28 -19.11
C PRO A 119 -16.24 4.15 -20.01
N LYS A 120 -16.36 4.27 -21.35
CA LYS A 120 -16.04 3.17 -22.27
C LYS A 120 -14.58 2.70 -22.18
N PRO A 121 -13.56 3.58 -22.15
CA PRO A 121 -12.17 3.13 -22.06
C PRO A 121 -11.90 2.26 -20.84
N PHE A 122 -12.50 2.61 -19.70
CA PHE A 122 -12.40 1.79 -18.49
C PHE A 122 -13.01 0.40 -18.71
N PHE A 123 -14.24 0.29 -19.21
CA PHE A 123 -14.88 -1.02 -19.39
C PHE A 123 -14.24 -1.87 -20.48
N GLU A 124 -13.73 -1.27 -21.55
CA GLU A 124 -12.91 -1.97 -22.56
C GLU A 124 -11.61 -2.53 -21.98
N TYR A 125 -11.13 -1.95 -20.88
CA TYR A 125 -9.94 -2.41 -20.17
C TYR A 125 -10.25 -3.28 -18.93
N ALA A 126 -11.44 -3.14 -18.34
CA ALA A 126 -11.79 -3.73 -17.05
C ALA A 126 -11.60 -5.26 -17.00
N ARG A 127 -11.86 -5.97 -18.11
CA ARG A 127 -11.62 -7.41 -18.22
C ARG A 127 -10.17 -7.82 -17.95
N GLU A 128 -9.21 -6.93 -18.16
CA GLU A 128 -7.79 -7.19 -17.86
C GLU A 128 -7.48 -7.06 -16.36
N LEU A 129 -8.31 -6.33 -15.62
CA LEU A 129 -8.18 -6.08 -14.20
C LEU A 129 -8.99 -7.03 -13.32
N VAL A 130 -9.99 -7.69 -13.88
CA VAL A 130 -10.85 -8.62 -13.13
C VAL A 130 -10.02 -9.76 -12.52
N PRO A 131 -10.18 -10.03 -11.20
CA PRO A 131 -9.49 -11.14 -10.53
C PRO A 131 -9.78 -12.50 -11.18
N GLY A 132 -8.82 -13.42 -11.06
CA GLY A 132 -8.95 -14.81 -11.51
C GLY A 132 -7.95 -15.25 -12.59
N LYS A 133 -7.13 -14.34 -13.11
CA LYS A 133 -6.05 -14.66 -14.07
C LYS A 133 -4.71 -15.00 -13.40
N TYR A 134 -4.54 -14.57 -12.16
CA TYR A 134 -3.26 -14.58 -11.47
C TYR A 134 -3.39 -15.32 -10.14
N ALA A 135 -2.29 -15.92 -9.71
CA ALA A 135 -2.16 -16.60 -8.44
C ALA A 135 -1.33 -15.76 -7.47
N PRO A 136 -1.64 -15.77 -6.15
CA PRO A 136 -0.76 -15.18 -5.15
C PRO A 136 0.62 -15.83 -5.17
N ASP A 137 1.66 -15.01 -5.11
CA ASP A 137 3.04 -15.43 -4.89
C ASP A 137 3.45 -15.41 -3.40
N GLY A 138 4.74 -15.66 -3.13
CA GLY A 138 5.31 -15.70 -1.79
C GLY A 138 5.02 -14.46 -0.93
N ALA A 139 4.93 -13.26 -1.51
CA ALA A 139 4.69 -12.05 -0.75
C ALA A 139 3.29 -12.02 -0.11
N HIS A 140 2.28 -12.49 -0.84
CA HIS A 140 0.89 -12.58 -0.36
C HIS A 140 0.72 -13.59 0.77
N PHE A 141 1.55 -14.63 0.80
CA PHE A 141 1.47 -15.67 1.82
C PHE A 141 2.09 -15.25 3.16
N LEU A 142 2.90 -14.19 3.23
CA LEU A 142 3.43 -13.71 4.52
C LEU A 142 2.32 -13.19 5.44
N PRO A 143 1.43 -12.27 5.02
CA PRO A 143 0.30 -11.85 5.86
C PRO A 143 -0.66 -13.00 6.17
N ALA A 144 -0.89 -13.93 5.23
CA ALA A 144 -1.69 -15.13 5.50
C ALA A 144 -1.04 -16.05 6.56
N LEU A 145 0.29 -16.20 6.54
CA LEU A 145 1.04 -16.93 7.56
C LEU A 145 0.96 -16.23 8.92
N LEU A 146 1.11 -14.90 8.94
CA LEU A 146 0.94 -14.09 10.15
C LEU A 146 -0.48 -14.25 10.72
N HIS A 147 -1.50 -14.31 9.86
CA HIS A 147 -2.87 -14.57 10.30
C HIS A 147 -3.01 -15.96 10.93
N ARG A 148 -2.51 -17.02 10.29
CA ARG A 148 -2.55 -18.40 10.82
C ARG A 148 -1.82 -18.58 12.15
N LYS A 149 -0.91 -17.67 12.48
CA LYS A 149 -0.14 -17.65 13.73
C LYS A 149 -0.67 -16.65 14.75
N ASP A 150 -1.87 -16.10 14.50
CA ASP A 150 -2.53 -15.10 15.34
C ASP A 150 -1.70 -13.82 15.57
N LYS A 151 -0.85 -13.47 14.61
CA LYS A 151 0.03 -12.27 14.67
C LYS A 151 -0.46 -11.12 13.79
N LEU A 152 -1.27 -11.37 12.77
CA LEU A 152 -1.78 -10.32 11.88
C LEU A 152 -2.83 -9.46 12.61
N LEU A 153 -2.55 -8.17 12.78
CA LEU A 153 -3.54 -7.18 13.21
C LEU A 153 -4.52 -6.90 12.08
N ARG A 154 -3.98 -6.35 10.98
CA ARG A 154 -4.69 -6.01 9.75
C ARG A 154 -3.72 -5.99 8.57
N MET A 155 -4.24 -6.26 7.38
CA MET A 155 -3.60 -5.98 6.11
C MET A 155 -4.34 -4.85 5.40
N TYR A 156 -3.62 -3.76 5.12
CA TYR A 156 -4.04 -2.68 4.26
C TYR A 156 -3.40 -2.88 2.89
N THR A 157 -4.19 -2.96 1.83
CA THR A 157 -3.68 -3.08 0.46
C THR A 157 -4.17 -1.95 -0.42
N GLN A 158 -3.28 -1.45 -1.28
CA GLN A 158 -3.61 -0.55 -2.38
C GLN A 158 -4.03 -1.30 -3.64
N ASN A 159 -3.87 -2.62 -3.66
CA ASN A 159 -4.14 -3.45 -4.82
C ASN A 159 -5.64 -3.71 -4.94
N ILE A 160 -6.05 -4.02 -6.18
CA ILE A 160 -7.43 -4.35 -6.56
C ILE A 160 -7.51 -5.75 -7.19
N ASP A 161 -6.40 -6.50 -7.18
CA ASP A 161 -6.25 -7.81 -7.84
C ASP A 161 -6.83 -8.99 -7.03
N SER A 162 -7.19 -8.74 -5.77
CA SER A 162 -7.77 -9.72 -4.83
C SER A 162 -6.85 -10.88 -4.45
N LEU A 163 -5.54 -10.79 -4.72
CA LEU A 163 -4.59 -11.87 -4.41
C LEU A 163 -4.43 -12.10 -2.90
N GLU A 164 -4.64 -11.07 -2.07
CA GLU A 164 -4.65 -11.15 -0.61
C GLU A 164 -5.75 -12.10 -0.09
N ARG A 165 -6.96 -11.94 -0.65
CA ARG A 165 -8.12 -12.79 -0.35
C ARG A 165 -7.85 -14.22 -0.82
N LEU A 166 -7.32 -14.38 -2.03
CA LEU A 166 -6.96 -15.69 -2.58
C LEU A 166 -5.89 -16.39 -1.73
N ALA A 167 -4.92 -15.65 -1.17
CA ALA A 167 -3.91 -16.19 -0.27
C ALA A 167 -4.48 -16.66 1.10
N GLY A 168 -5.76 -16.39 1.37
CA GLY A 168 -6.49 -16.88 2.54
C GLY A 168 -6.57 -15.88 3.69
N ILE A 169 -6.43 -14.58 3.41
CA ILE A 169 -6.64 -13.52 4.41
C ILE A 169 -8.14 -13.26 4.51
N PRO A 170 -8.74 -13.35 5.71
CA PRO A 170 -10.18 -13.20 5.85
C PRO A 170 -10.59 -11.71 5.83
N ASP A 171 -11.86 -11.45 5.52
CA ASP A 171 -12.42 -10.10 5.33
C ASP A 171 -12.21 -9.20 6.54
N GLU A 172 -12.37 -9.74 7.73
CA GLU A 172 -12.16 -9.00 8.96
C GLU A 172 -10.70 -8.56 9.11
N LYS A 173 -9.73 -9.22 8.47
CA LYS A 173 -8.31 -8.82 8.50
C LYS A 173 -7.88 -7.97 7.31
N LEU A 174 -8.68 -7.89 6.25
CA LEU A 174 -8.33 -7.18 5.03
C LEU A 174 -9.01 -5.81 4.94
N VAL A 175 -8.25 -4.81 4.49
CA VAL A 175 -8.72 -3.48 4.12
C VAL A 175 -8.20 -3.17 2.72
N GLU A 176 -9.08 -3.31 1.74
CA GLU A 176 -8.85 -2.94 0.35
C GLU A 176 -9.00 -1.42 0.21
N ALA A 177 -7.92 -0.67 0.43
CA ALA A 177 -7.95 0.79 0.52
C ALA A 177 -8.41 1.43 -0.81
N HIS A 178 -8.01 0.85 -1.94
CA HIS A 178 -8.46 1.29 -3.27
C HIS A 178 -9.67 0.49 -3.78
N GLY A 179 -10.41 -0.15 -2.88
CA GLY A 179 -11.64 -0.84 -3.21
C GLY A 179 -11.42 -2.19 -3.89
N THR A 180 -12.48 -2.73 -4.49
CA THR A 180 -12.51 -4.13 -4.95
C THR A 180 -13.34 -4.29 -6.21
N PHE A 181 -13.00 -5.29 -7.03
CA PHE A 181 -13.85 -5.73 -8.14
C PHE A 181 -15.01 -6.62 -7.69
N SER A 182 -14.99 -7.14 -6.46
CA SER A 182 -15.99 -8.09 -5.96
C SER A 182 -17.42 -7.53 -5.94
N THR A 183 -17.54 -6.21 -5.78
CA THR A 183 -18.81 -5.48 -5.76
C THR A 183 -18.78 -4.27 -6.68
N ALA A 184 -19.96 -3.77 -7.02
CA ALA A 184 -20.15 -2.61 -7.87
C ALA A 184 -21.38 -1.81 -7.41
N THR A 185 -21.41 -0.52 -7.73
CA THR A 185 -22.48 0.40 -7.31
C THR A 185 -22.99 1.20 -8.50
N CYS A 186 -24.32 1.32 -8.62
CA CYS A 186 -24.92 2.23 -9.57
C CYS A 186 -24.61 3.68 -9.20
N THR A 187 -24.08 4.44 -10.16
CA THR A 187 -23.68 5.84 -9.95
C THR A 187 -24.82 6.85 -9.80
N ILE A 188 -26.08 6.40 -9.93
CA ILE A 188 -27.27 7.27 -9.78
C ILE A 188 -28.11 6.86 -8.57
N CYS A 189 -28.57 5.61 -8.54
CA CYS A 189 -29.50 5.15 -7.50
C CYS A 189 -28.81 4.44 -6.32
N SER A 190 -27.48 4.30 -6.37
CA SER A 190 -26.68 3.61 -5.35
C SER A 190 -27.03 2.13 -5.11
N ALA A 191 -27.82 1.52 -6.01
CA ALA A 191 -28.06 0.09 -5.99
C ALA A 191 -26.73 -0.68 -6.05
N ARG A 192 -26.60 -1.67 -5.15
CA ARG A 192 -25.41 -2.51 -5.01
C ARG A 192 -25.54 -3.71 -5.93
N HIS A 193 -24.43 -4.08 -6.54
CA HIS A 193 -24.29 -5.19 -7.47
C HIS A 193 -23.03 -5.98 -7.09
N THR A 194 -23.01 -7.25 -7.47
CA THR A 194 -21.83 -8.11 -7.41
C THR A 194 -21.07 -8.06 -8.74
N LEU A 195 -19.83 -8.55 -8.75
CA LEU A 195 -19.10 -8.75 -10.01
C LEU A 195 -19.89 -9.62 -11.00
N GLU A 196 -20.56 -10.66 -10.50
CA GLU A 196 -21.36 -11.58 -11.32
C GLU A 196 -22.52 -10.87 -12.03
N ASP A 197 -23.16 -9.90 -11.38
CA ASP A 197 -24.28 -9.14 -11.96
C ASP A 197 -23.90 -8.34 -13.22
N ILE A 198 -22.62 -7.93 -13.32
CA ILE A 198 -22.07 -7.13 -14.43
C ILE A 198 -21.02 -7.87 -15.25
N LYS A 199 -20.81 -9.17 -14.98
CA LYS A 199 -19.72 -9.96 -15.56
C LYS A 199 -19.79 -10.00 -17.07
N LYS A 200 -20.99 -10.18 -17.63
CA LYS A 200 -21.19 -10.21 -19.08
C LYS A 200 -20.71 -8.91 -19.73
N GLU A 201 -21.14 -7.77 -19.21
CA GLU A 201 -20.79 -6.48 -19.77
C GLU A 201 -19.28 -6.21 -19.66
N ILE A 202 -18.66 -6.61 -18.55
CA ILE A 202 -17.20 -6.56 -18.34
C ILE A 202 -16.46 -7.44 -19.37
N ASP A 203 -16.87 -8.70 -19.56
CA ASP A 203 -16.24 -9.64 -20.49
C ASP A 203 -16.37 -9.16 -21.96
N GLU A 204 -17.52 -8.55 -22.30
CA GLU A 204 -17.78 -7.95 -23.62
C GLU A 204 -17.13 -6.57 -23.81
N GLY A 205 -16.55 -5.97 -22.76
CA GLY A 205 -15.98 -4.62 -22.80
C GLY A 205 -17.02 -3.52 -22.98
N THR A 206 -18.26 -3.76 -22.56
CA THR A 206 -19.39 -2.83 -22.69
C THR A 206 -19.73 -2.17 -21.36
N VAL A 207 -20.47 -1.05 -21.40
CA VAL A 207 -20.80 -0.27 -20.20
C VAL A 207 -22.03 -0.86 -19.51
N PRO A 208 -21.92 -1.46 -18.31
CA PRO A 208 -23.06 -1.99 -17.56
C PRO A 208 -24.00 -0.87 -17.13
N ARG A 209 -25.30 -1.13 -17.27
CA ARG A 209 -26.38 -0.18 -16.94
C ARG A 209 -27.28 -0.74 -15.88
N CYS A 210 -27.66 0.12 -14.94
CA CYS A 210 -28.57 -0.22 -13.86
C CYS A 210 -29.91 -0.73 -14.40
N ARG A 211 -30.39 -1.82 -13.79
CA ARG A 211 -31.65 -2.49 -14.15
C ARG A 211 -32.82 -2.07 -13.26
N GLU A 212 -32.57 -1.24 -12.23
CA GLU A 212 -33.61 -0.68 -11.37
C GLU A 212 -34.62 0.16 -12.16
N HIS A 213 -35.89 0.10 -11.75
CA HIS A 213 -36.97 0.74 -12.48
C HIS A 213 -36.77 2.27 -12.58
N GLY A 214 -36.70 2.78 -13.80
CA GLY A 214 -36.46 4.21 -14.08
C GLY A 214 -34.99 4.65 -13.96
N CYS A 215 -34.08 3.78 -13.53
CA CYS A 215 -32.66 4.09 -13.47
C CYS A 215 -31.95 3.62 -14.76
N LYS A 216 -31.02 4.45 -15.26
CA LYS A 216 -30.11 4.12 -16.38
C LYS A 216 -28.65 4.49 -16.07
N GLY A 217 -28.34 4.61 -14.79
CA GLY A 217 -26.99 4.90 -14.31
C GLY A 217 -26.00 3.84 -14.74
N VAL A 218 -24.73 4.23 -14.84
CA VAL A 218 -23.63 3.28 -15.05
C VAL A 218 -23.44 2.50 -13.75
N ILE A 219 -23.20 1.20 -13.84
CA ILE A 219 -22.78 0.40 -12.68
C ILE A 219 -21.26 0.40 -12.65
N LYS A 220 -20.65 1.06 -11.67
CA LYS A 220 -19.20 1.18 -11.55
C LYS A 220 -18.70 0.14 -10.54
N PRO A 221 -17.67 -0.68 -10.85
CA PRO A 221 -16.99 -1.50 -9.84
C PRO A 221 -16.53 -0.64 -8.66
N ASP A 222 -16.57 -1.20 -7.46
CA ASP A 222 -16.25 -0.48 -6.22
C ASP A 222 -14.73 -0.32 -6.01
N ILE A 223 -13.99 -0.08 -7.09
CA ILE A 223 -12.60 0.37 -7.06
C ILE A 223 -12.56 1.88 -6.95
N VAL A 224 -11.60 2.42 -6.22
CA VAL A 224 -11.48 3.87 -5.96
C VAL A 224 -10.78 4.55 -7.13
N PHE A 225 -11.45 5.52 -7.72
CA PHE A 225 -10.90 6.40 -8.75
C PHE A 225 -10.27 7.64 -8.12
N PHE A 226 -9.34 8.28 -8.84
CA PHE A 226 -8.88 9.61 -8.49
C PHE A 226 -10.07 10.58 -8.45
N GLY A 227 -10.20 11.30 -7.33
CA GLY A 227 -11.34 12.16 -7.04
C GLY A 227 -12.42 11.52 -6.16
N GLU A 228 -12.37 10.20 -5.91
CA GLU A 228 -13.23 9.52 -4.95
C GLU A 228 -12.62 9.48 -3.54
N ALA A 229 -13.48 9.41 -2.52
CA ALA A 229 -13.06 9.07 -1.17
C ALA A 229 -12.72 7.58 -1.08
N LEU A 230 -11.75 7.21 -0.23
CA LEU A 230 -11.50 5.81 0.09
C LEU A 230 -12.67 5.22 0.89
N PRO A 231 -12.81 3.87 0.95
CA PRO A 231 -13.89 3.23 1.68
C PRO A 231 -13.87 3.58 3.18
N ASP A 232 -15.04 3.65 3.82
CA ASP A 232 -15.16 3.98 5.26
C ASP A 232 -14.28 3.08 6.15
N ARG A 233 -14.15 1.80 5.77
CA ARG A 233 -13.30 0.82 6.45
C ARG A 233 -11.83 1.26 6.51
N PHE A 234 -11.34 1.98 5.50
CA PHE A 234 -9.99 2.54 5.52
C PHE A 234 -9.83 3.54 6.67
N TYR A 235 -10.77 4.45 6.87
CA TYR A 235 -10.67 5.52 7.88
C TYR A 235 -10.74 5.03 9.34
N MET A 236 -11.03 3.75 9.56
CA MET A 236 -10.91 3.12 10.88
C MET A 236 -9.45 2.82 11.27
N TYR A 237 -8.47 3.15 10.41
CA TYR A 237 -7.06 2.81 10.61
C TYR A 237 -6.41 3.39 11.87
N ALA A 238 -6.93 4.49 12.42
CA ALA A 238 -6.37 5.10 13.61
C ALA A 238 -6.33 4.12 14.80
N GLN A 239 -7.34 3.26 14.93
CA GLN A 239 -7.35 2.20 15.95
C GLN A 239 -6.23 1.19 15.69
N ASP A 240 -6.15 0.65 14.47
CA ASP A 240 -5.13 -0.35 14.12
C ASP A 240 -3.70 0.22 14.28
N VAL A 241 -3.48 1.46 13.86
CA VAL A 241 -2.20 2.16 14.01
C VAL A 241 -1.81 2.28 15.49
N SER A 242 -2.75 2.62 16.38
CA SER A 242 -2.49 2.74 17.82
C SER A 242 -2.17 1.40 18.49
N GLU A 243 -2.72 0.30 17.98
CA GLU A 243 -2.52 -1.04 18.51
C GLU A 243 -1.28 -1.74 17.92
N THR A 244 -0.70 -1.20 16.85
CA THR A 244 0.41 -1.80 16.10
C THR A 244 1.65 -1.99 16.97
N GLN A 245 2.26 -3.17 16.88
CA GLN A 245 3.54 -3.48 17.54
C GLN A 245 4.69 -3.69 16.57
N VAL A 246 4.39 -4.05 15.31
CA VAL A 246 5.34 -4.08 14.19
C VAL A 246 4.60 -3.64 12.95
N LEU A 247 5.18 -2.71 12.18
CA LEU A 247 4.68 -2.36 10.85
C LEU A 247 5.56 -3.04 9.79
N ILE A 248 4.92 -3.73 8.85
CA ILE A 248 5.57 -4.23 7.63
C ILE A 248 4.98 -3.48 6.44
N VAL A 249 5.82 -2.77 5.71
CA VAL A 249 5.46 -2.11 4.45
C VAL A 249 6.13 -2.87 3.31
N MET A 250 5.35 -3.27 2.32
CA MET A 250 5.83 -4.14 1.25
C MET A 250 5.33 -3.71 -0.13
N GLY A 251 6.24 -3.58 -1.09
CA GLY A 251 5.90 -3.37 -2.50
C GLY A 251 5.11 -2.10 -2.80
N THR A 252 5.37 -0.97 -2.14
CA THR A 252 4.66 0.31 -2.39
C THR A 252 5.64 1.48 -2.45
N SER A 253 5.32 2.49 -3.27
CA SER A 253 6.10 3.73 -3.35
C SER A 253 5.81 4.69 -2.19
N LEU A 254 4.72 4.47 -1.43
CA LEU A 254 4.23 5.39 -0.40
C LEU A 254 4.03 6.84 -0.90
N GLU A 255 3.56 7.02 -2.14
CA GLU A 255 3.32 8.36 -2.71
C GLU A 255 1.85 8.79 -2.66
N VAL A 256 0.93 7.83 -2.52
CA VAL A 256 -0.52 8.09 -2.58
C VAL A 256 -1.06 8.32 -1.16
N MET A 257 -1.46 9.55 -0.88
CA MET A 257 -2.16 9.92 0.35
C MET A 257 -3.65 9.56 0.25
N PRO A 258 -4.30 9.26 1.39
CA PRO A 258 -3.79 9.21 2.76
C PRO A 258 -3.08 7.90 3.13
N PHE A 259 -3.08 6.87 2.28
CA PHE A 259 -2.48 5.56 2.57
C PHE A 259 -1.03 5.67 3.04
N ALA A 260 -0.21 6.45 2.34
CA ALA A 260 1.19 6.66 2.70
C ALA A 260 1.40 7.25 4.12
N GLY A 261 0.49 8.13 4.57
CA GLY A 261 0.56 8.78 5.88
C GLY A 261 0.47 7.80 7.05
N MET A 262 -0.26 6.69 6.88
CA MET A 262 -0.41 5.65 7.91
C MET A 262 0.94 5.11 8.40
N ALA A 263 1.91 4.95 7.49
CA ALA A 263 3.23 4.42 7.83
C ALA A 263 4.00 5.35 8.80
N ASP A 264 3.66 6.63 8.83
CA ASP A 264 4.25 7.63 9.72
C ASP A 264 3.45 7.86 11.01
N GLU A 265 2.18 7.49 11.02
CA GLU A 265 1.31 7.64 12.18
C GLU A 265 1.49 6.54 13.24
N VAL A 266 2.15 5.43 12.91
CA VAL A 266 2.52 4.40 13.92
C VAL A 266 3.44 5.00 14.99
N PRO A 267 3.28 4.62 16.28
CA PRO A 267 4.08 5.15 17.38
C PRO A 267 5.60 5.09 17.10
N SER A 268 6.33 6.10 17.57
CA SER A 268 7.75 6.28 17.22
C SER A 268 8.68 5.14 17.64
N ASP A 269 8.26 4.34 18.62
CA ASP A 269 8.99 3.21 19.17
C ASP A 269 8.61 1.87 18.53
N VAL A 270 7.59 1.85 17.66
CA VAL A 270 7.20 0.68 16.87
C VAL A 270 8.25 0.42 15.79
N PRO A 271 8.84 -0.80 15.72
CA PRO A 271 9.67 -1.20 14.60
C PRO A 271 8.92 -1.17 13.27
N ARG A 272 9.59 -0.66 12.22
CA ARG A 272 9.05 -0.68 10.86
C ARG A 272 9.99 -1.44 9.94
N LEU A 273 9.46 -2.40 9.20
CA LEU A 273 10.18 -3.13 8.16
C LEU A 273 9.70 -2.68 6.78
N LEU A 274 10.61 -2.27 5.91
CA LEU A 274 10.34 -2.06 4.49
C LEU A 274 10.89 -3.24 3.69
N MET A 275 10.05 -3.86 2.87
CA MET A 275 10.44 -4.82 1.83
C MET A 275 10.05 -4.26 0.47
N ASN A 276 11.01 -3.68 -0.25
CA ASN A 276 10.71 -2.98 -1.50
C ASN A 276 11.94 -2.90 -2.39
N ASN A 277 11.80 -2.67 -3.70
CA ASN A 277 12.98 -2.46 -4.56
C ASN A 277 13.83 -1.26 -4.11
N ASP A 278 13.15 -0.17 -3.74
CA ASP A 278 13.77 1.09 -3.37
C ASP A 278 13.39 1.54 -1.96
N ARG A 279 14.23 2.37 -1.35
CA ARG A 279 13.88 3.11 -0.14
C ARG A 279 12.79 4.14 -0.47
N VAL A 280 11.71 4.12 0.31
CA VAL A 280 10.53 4.97 0.09
C VAL A 280 10.06 5.64 1.38
N GLY A 281 9.27 6.70 1.24
CA GLY A 281 8.71 7.45 2.37
C GLY A 281 9.79 7.93 3.35
N SER A 282 9.48 7.85 4.64
CA SER A 282 10.36 8.30 5.73
C SER A 282 11.30 7.20 6.27
N PHE A 283 11.35 6.02 5.65
CA PHE A 283 12.11 4.88 6.17
C PHE A 283 13.59 5.19 6.33
N GLY A 284 14.23 4.67 7.38
CA GLY A 284 15.64 4.90 7.70
C GLY A 284 15.90 6.19 8.48
N ILE A 285 14.84 6.90 8.90
CA ILE A 285 14.94 8.05 9.81
C ILE A 285 14.79 7.60 11.26
N ARG A 286 13.95 6.58 11.55
CA ARG A 286 13.75 6.09 12.92
C ARG A 286 14.81 5.04 13.28
N ALA A 287 15.19 4.99 14.55
CA ALA A 287 16.20 4.05 15.06
C ALA A 287 15.82 2.56 14.89
N LYS A 288 14.52 2.26 14.73
CA LYS A 288 13.97 0.91 14.56
C LYS A 288 13.40 0.67 13.16
N ASP A 289 13.78 1.49 12.18
CA ASP A 289 13.49 1.23 10.78
C ASP A 289 14.50 0.20 10.25
N VAL A 290 14.00 -0.86 9.64
CA VAL A 290 14.79 -1.86 8.91
C VAL A 290 14.31 -1.87 7.47
N MET A 291 15.24 -1.96 6.53
CA MET A 291 14.94 -1.97 5.11
C MET A 291 15.62 -3.18 4.46
N GLN A 292 14.85 -3.96 3.73
CA GLN A 292 15.33 -4.97 2.80
C GLN A 292 15.00 -4.49 1.39
N THR A 293 16.03 -4.01 0.71
CA THR A 293 15.91 -3.53 -0.67
C THR A 293 16.15 -4.65 -1.66
N GLY A 294 15.30 -4.79 -2.67
CA GLY A 294 15.44 -5.77 -3.74
C GLY A 294 14.21 -6.66 -3.88
N ASP A 295 14.44 -7.91 -4.28
CA ASP A 295 13.37 -8.87 -4.53
C ASP A 295 12.53 -9.12 -3.27
N ILE A 296 11.22 -8.93 -3.41
CA ILE A 296 10.29 -8.97 -2.29
C ILE A 296 10.04 -10.40 -1.81
N VAL A 297 10.06 -11.37 -2.71
CA VAL A 297 9.86 -12.78 -2.36
C VAL A 297 11.05 -13.28 -1.55
N ALA A 298 12.27 -12.96 -1.97
CA ALA A 298 13.49 -13.26 -1.21
C ALA A 298 13.51 -12.57 0.16
N SER A 299 13.05 -11.33 0.26
CA SER A 299 12.94 -10.60 1.55
C SER A 299 11.94 -11.27 2.50
N VAL A 300 10.81 -11.74 1.97
CA VAL A 300 9.82 -12.51 2.72
C VAL A 300 10.39 -13.83 3.19
N GLU A 301 11.07 -14.57 2.32
CA GLU A 301 11.69 -15.85 2.66
C GLU A 301 12.79 -15.69 3.73
N ASP A 302 13.60 -14.63 3.67
CA ASP A 302 14.59 -14.32 4.71
C ASP A 302 13.92 -14.01 6.07
N LEU A 303 12.85 -13.21 6.10
CA LEU A 303 12.10 -12.96 7.35
C LEU A 303 11.50 -14.26 7.90
N VAL A 304 10.87 -15.07 7.05
CA VAL A 304 10.28 -16.37 7.43
C VAL A 304 11.33 -17.30 8.01
N ALA A 305 12.52 -17.38 7.41
CA ALA A 305 13.63 -18.20 7.88
C ALA A 305 14.13 -17.74 9.26
N ARG A 306 14.27 -16.43 9.49
CA ARG A 306 14.65 -15.86 10.81
C ARG A 306 13.61 -16.10 11.89
N MET A 307 12.34 -16.22 11.50
CA MET A 307 11.25 -16.64 12.39
C MET A 307 11.22 -18.16 12.61
N GLY A 308 11.98 -18.95 11.84
CA GLY A 308 11.95 -20.42 11.88
C GLY A 308 10.62 -20.98 11.42
N TRP A 309 9.93 -20.31 10.48
CA TRP A 309 8.59 -20.67 10.01
C TRP A 309 8.60 -21.26 8.59
N ASP A 310 9.76 -21.68 8.08
CA ASP A 310 9.97 -22.16 6.70
C ASP A 310 8.99 -23.29 6.32
N GLU A 311 8.85 -24.29 7.18
CA GLU A 311 8.01 -25.45 6.93
C GLU A 311 6.51 -25.09 6.97
N ASP A 312 6.12 -24.14 7.82
CA ASP A 312 4.75 -23.64 7.87
C ASP A 312 4.41 -22.82 6.64
N PHE A 313 5.37 -22.01 6.16
CA PHE A 313 5.23 -21.21 4.94
C PHE A 313 5.12 -22.10 3.70
N LYS A 314 6.00 -23.11 3.55
CA LYS A 314 5.93 -24.10 2.47
C LYS A 314 4.59 -24.85 2.49
N ARG A 315 4.15 -25.28 3.69
CA ARG A 315 2.88 -25.98 3.86
C ARG A 315 1.68 -25.12 3.49
N LEU A 316 1.64 -23.86 3.93
CA LEU A 316 0.60 -22.89 3.55
C LEU A 316 0.49 -22.75 2.03
N ARG A 317 1.63 -22.57 1.33
CA ARG A 317 1.67 -22.46 -0.13
C ARG A 317 1.20 -23.74 -0.82
N ALA A 318 1.66 -24.90 -0.36
CA ALA A 318 1.27 -26.19 -0.91
C ALA A 318 -0.24 -26.47 -0.72
N GLU A 319 -0.80 -26.15 0.45
CA GLU A 319 -2.24 -26.27 0.71
C GLU A 319 -3.07 -25.40 -0.22
N TRP A 320 -2.61 -24.19 -0.52
CA TRP A 320 -3.28 -23.31 -1.48
C TRP A 320 -3.29 -23.94 -2.87
N THR A 321 -2.13 -24.38 -3.37
CA THR A 321 -2.00 -25.05 -4.67
C THR A 321 -2.89 -26.29 -4.80
N LEU A 322 -3.06 -27.07 -3.72
CA LEU A 322 -3.91 -28.27 -3.73
C LEU A 322 -5.41 -27.95 -3.72
N ARG A 323 -5.82 -26.79 -3.17
CA ARG A 323 -7.24 -26.38 -3.09
C ARG A 323 -7.75 -25.76 -4.38
N THR A 324 -6.87 -25.25 -5.23
CA THR A 324 -7.21 -24.67 -6.53
C THR A 324 -7.12 -25.77 -7.60
N PRO A 325 -8.25 -26.29 -8.12
CA PRO A 325 -8.21 -27.23 -9.24
C PRO A 325 -7.60 -26.54 -10.46
N ASP A 326 -6.85 -27.31 -11.23
CA ASP A 326 -6.20 -26.92 -12.49
C ASP A 326 -7.26 -26.67 -13.58
N GLU A 327 -8.11 -25.64 -13.42
CA GLU A 327 -9.09 -25.23 -14.42
C GLU A 327 -8.39 -24.38 -15.49
N GLY A 328 -7.52 -25.00 -16.29
CA GLY A 328 -7.04 -24.49 -17.60
C GLY A 328 -6.37 -23.12 -17.64
N THR A 329 -6.22 -22.46 -16.50
CA THR A 329 -5.59 -21.15 -16.37
C THR A 329 -4.12 -21.42 -16.24
N LYS A 330 -3.41 -21.31 -17.36
CA LYS A 330 -1.95 -21.34 -17.36
C LYS A 330 -1.48 -20.18 -16.48
N TYR A 331 -1.18 -20.49 -15.22
CA TYR A 331 -0.33 -19.66 -14.38
C TYR A 331 1.05 -19.68 -15.06
N CYS A 332 1.31 -18.69 -15.91
CA CYS A 332 2.54 -18.58 -16.69
C CYS A 332 3.71 -18.14 -15.82
#